data_AF-A0A7C2AN57-F1
#
_entry.id   AF-A0A7C2AN57-F1
#
_cell.length_a   1.000
_cell.length_b   1.000
_cell.length_c   1.000
_cell.angle_alpha   90.00
_cell.angle_beta   90.00
_cell.angle_gamma   90.00
#
_symmetry.space_group_name_H-M   'P 1'
#
loop_
_entity.id
_entity.type
_entity.pdbx_description
1 polymer ?
#
loop_
_entity_poly.entity_id
_entity_poly.type
_entity_poly.pdbx_seq_one_letter_code
_entity_poly.pdbx_strand_id
1 'polypeptide(L)'
;MKAALRPGLVRLAARRSLPPVVLAFAVLLLVALARRSSTVPAELPSNLDPAGVRRHAVWLAFAALFLPYLVHSGSRLADRWRRRDADWCAPTACGFAGYALSSAAGTLLGALVLLGVALSLGEMGAAGANAAVWTEDIAHPPLVLAPGDGARTFELGPLGTRGASAGAVLELHATALPREGPSADLLVTLHDARGAGASVRARIDGPRTLRIPLAGQAIGPVELRLERTGGGGVLAFPDTPLAVLVPTASPRRAGLALALRFLVLLIASLGVSMGLGAWMRPTLATALTLALMLSPLVHRRIPALPGSEGLATALERTLEGISSPYPNASVTLGSLAIFTLGVAGLVRGLARGRDRA
;
A
#
# COMPACT_ATOMS: atom_id res chain seq x y z
N MET A 1 -37.08 -10.97 23.80
CA MET A 1 -36.97 -9.60 23.22
C MET A 1 -36.37 -9.68 21.82
N LYS A 2 -37.19 -9.68 20.77
CA LYS A 2 -36.74 -9.52 19.37
C LYS A 2 -36.87 -8.04 19.03
N ALA A 3 -35.80 -7.26 19.21
CA ALA A 3 -35.73 -5.92 18.63
C ALA A 3 -35.65 -6.10 17.11
N ALA A 4 -36.82 -6.14 16.46
CA ALA A 4 -36.91 -6.20 15.01
C ALA A 4 -36.19 -4.98 14.44
N LEU A 5 -35.12 -5.24 13.68
CA LEU A 5 -34.39 -4.27 12.87
C LEU A 5 -35.39 -3.61 11.90
N ARG A 6 -36.06 -2.53 12.34
CA ARG A 6 -37.00 -1.80 11.49
C ARG A 6 -36.22 -1.29 10.28
N PRO A 7 -36.59 -1.64 9.04
CA PRO A 7 -35.83 -1.27 7.85
C PRO A 7 -35.68 0.24 7.69
N GLY A 8 -36.63 1.04 8.22
CA GLY A 8 -36.51 2.50 8.30
C GLY A 8 -35.38 2.99 9.23
N LEU A 9 -35.18 2.36 10.39
CA LEU A 9 -34.08 2.68 11.30
C LEU A 9 -32.73 2.23 10.71
N VAL A 10 -32.70 1.09 10.01
CA VAL A 10 -31.52 0.63 9.27
C VAL A 10 -31.19 1.59 8.12
N ARG A 11 -32.18 2.07 7.36
CA ARG A 11 -32.00 3.06 6.29
C ARG A 11 -31.55 4.42 6.83
N LEU A 12 -32.10 4.85 7.96
CA LEU A 12 -31.75 6.13 8.59
C LEU A 12 -30.35 6.07 9.22
N ALA A 13 -30.01 4.94 9.84
CA ALA A 13 -28.66 4.64 10.32
C ALA A 13 -27.67 4.60 9.14
N ALA A 14 -28.01 3.90 8.05
CA ALA A 14 -27.19 3.82 6.82
C ALA A 14 -26.98 5.19 6.16
N ARG A 15 -28.03 6.01 6.05
CA ARG A 15 -27.93 7.39 5.52
C ARG A 15 -27.12 8.32 6.44
N ARG A 16 -27.16 8.10 7.75
CA ARG A 16 -26.33 8.84 8.73
C ARG A 16 -24.91 8.29 8.86
N SER A 17 -24.65 7.06 8.41
CA SER A 17 -23.36 6.37 8.60
C SER A 17 -22.45 6.44 7.36
N LEU A 18 -23.00 6.62 6.16
CA LEU A 18 -22.25 6.71 4.90
C LEU A 18 -22.43 8.09 4.23
N PRO A 19 -21.64 9.11 4.60
CA PRO A 19 -21.65 10.41 3.95
C PRO A 19 -21.33 10.31 2.46
N PRO A 20 -21.80 11.25 1.62
CA PRO A 20 -21.40 11.35 0.21
C PRO A 20 -19.88 11.39 0.01
N VAL A 21 -19.14 11.96 0.96
CA VAL A 21 -17.66 11.99 0.96
C VAL A 21 -17.05 10.58 1.05
N VAL A 22 -17.66 9.68 1.83
CA VAL A 22 -17.21 8.28 1.95
C VAL A 22 -17.48 7.53 0.65
N LEU A 23 -18.64 7.73 0.05
CA LEU A 23 -18.98 7.14 -1.25
C LEU A 23 -18.06 7.65 -2.36
N ALA A 24 -17.84 8.97 -2.43
CA ALA A 24 -16.95 9.60 -3.40
C ALA A 24 -15.51 9.09 -3.26
N PHE A 25 -15.01 8.92 -2.03
CA PHE A 25 -13.70 8.31 -1.80
C PHE A 25 -13.65 6.86 -2.26
N ALA A 26 -14.63 6.04 -1.90
CA ALA A 26 -14.67 4.64 -2.32
C ALA A 26 -14.66 4.54 -3.86
N VAL A 27 -15.44 5.37 -4.55
CA VAL A 27 -15.45 5.45 -6.01
C VAL A 27 -14.09 5.93 -6.55
N LEU A 28 -13.51 7.00 -6.00
CA LEU A 28 -12.21 7.52 -6.44
C LEU A 28 -11.09 6.50 -6.25
N LEU A 29 -11.08 5.79 -5.13
CA LEU A 29 -10.12 4.73 -4.85
C LEU A 29 -10.31 3.57 -5.83
N LEU A 30 -11.55 3.12 -6.06
CA LEU A 30 -11.85 2.08 -7.05
C LEU A 30 -11.41 2.50 -8.47
N VAL A 31 -11.62 3.76 -8.86
CA VAL A 31 -11.17 4.29 -10.15
C VAL A 31 -9.65 4.36 -10.23
N ALA A 32 -8.97 4.82 -9.17
CA ALA A 32 -7.51 4.85 -9.11
C ALA A 32 -6.91 3.44 -9.20
N LEU A 33 -7.54 2.47 -8.53
CA LEU A 33 -7.15 1.06 -8.59
C LEU A 33 -7.43 0.45 -9.98
N ALA A 34 -8.59 0.72 -10.57
CA ALA A 34 -8.96 0.23 -11.90
C ALA A 34 -8.05 0.79 -13.01
N ARG A 35 -7.65 2.06 -12.92
CA ARG A 35 -6.68 2.67 -13.84
C ARG A 35 -5.27 2.12 -13.70
N ARG A 36 -4.92 1.56 -12.53
CA ARG A 36 -3.65 0.88 -12.30
C ARG A 36 -3.71 -0.63 -12.59
N SER A 37 -4.88 -1.26 -12.57
CA SER A 37 -5.01 -2.68 -12.92
C SER A 37 -4.92 -2.92 -14.43
N SER A 38 -5.18 -1.93 -15.27
CA SER A 38 -5.00 -2.04 -16.74
C SER A 38 -3.54 -2.17 -17.17
N THR A 39 -2.57 -2.10 -16.24
CA THR A 39 -1.15 -2.38 -16.48
C THR A 39 -0.69 -3.71 -15.88
N VAL A 40 -1.59 -4.53 -15.31
CA VAL A 40 -1.26 -5.88 -14.81
C VAL A 40 -1.30 -6.86 -15.99
N PRO A 41 -0.16 -7.49 -16.36
CA PRO A 41 -0.10 -8.36 -17.53
C PRO A 41 -0.90 -9.64 -17.32
N ALA A 42 -1.55 -10.12 -18.38
CA ALA A 42 -2.30 -11.38 -18.44
C ALA A 42 -1.42 -12.64 -18.30
N GLU A 43 -0.09 -12.48 -18.26
CA GLU A 43 0.87 -13.58 -18.12
C GLU A 43 1.69 -13.37 -16.85
N LEU A 44 1.10 -13.72 -15.70
CA LEU A 44 1.90 -14.10 -14.55
C LEU A 44 2.63 -15.40 -14.94
N PRO A 45 3.98 -15.48 -14.90
CA PRO A 45 4.65 -16.77 -15.00
C PRO A 45 4.02 -17.70 -13.96
N SER A 46 3.75 -18.95 -14.34
CA SER A 46 2.98 -19.98 -13.59
C SER A 46 3.38 -20.21 -12.13
N ASN A 47 4.49 -19.61 -11.70
CA ASN A 47 5.13 -19.81 -10.41
C ASN A 47 4.84 -18.67 -9.41
N LEU A 48 4.21 -17.55 -9.85
CA LEU A 48 3.73 -16.48 -8.97
C LEU A 48 2.20 -16.51 -8.95
N ASP A 49 1.69 -17.09 -7.86
CA ASP A 49 0.32 -17.57 -7.73
C ASP A 49 -0.74 -16.44 -7.76
N PRO A 50 -1.81 -16.54 -8.59
CA PRO A 50 -2.97 -15.63 -8.56
C PRO A 50 -3.64 -15.47 -7.18
N ALA A 51 -3.38 -16.38 -6.24
CA ALA A 51 -3.84 -16.27 -4.86
C ALA A 51 -3.17 -15.15 -4.05
N GLY A 52 -1.97 -14.69 -4.43
CA GLY A 52 -1.38 -13.46 -3.89
C GLY A 52 -2.28 -12.26 -4.20
N VAL A 53 -2.70 -12.11 -5.45
CA VAL A 53 -3.60 -11.03 -5.91
C VAL A 53 -4.95 -11.07 -5.17
N ARG A 54 -5.51 -12.27 -4.90
CA ARG A 54 -6.76 -12.43 -4.13
C ARG A 54 -6.64 -11.93 -2.69
N ARG A 55 -5.53 -12.25 -2.01
CA ARG A 55 -5.22 -11.71 -0.67
C ARG A 55 -5.28 -10.19 -0.65
N HIS A 56 -4.69 -9.57 -1.66
CA HIS A 56 -4.58 -8.11 -1.75
C HIS A 56 -5.90 -7.45 -2.17
N ALA A 57 -6.70 -8.09 -3.02
CA ALA A 57 -8.04 -7.63 -3.36
C ALA A 57 -8.95 -7.54 -2.11
N VAL A 58 -8.86 -8.50 -1.18
CA VAL A 58 -9.60 -8.45 0.09
C VAL A 58 -9.13 -7.26 0.95
N TRP A 59 -7.82 -7.04 1.05
CA TRP A 59 -7.26 -5.91 1.79
C TRP A 59 -7.60 -4.55 1.19
N LEU A 60 -7.60 -4.43 -0.14
CA LEU A 60 -8.00 -3.22 -0.84
C LEU A 60 -9.48 -2.94 -0.69
N ALA A 61 -10.33 -3.95 -0.82
CA ALA A 61 -11.77 -3.82 -0.58
C ALA A 61 -12.03 -3.39 0.87
N PHE A 62 -11.31 -3.99 1.82
CA PHE A 62 -11.38 -3.61 3.23
C PHE A 62 -10.98 -2.14 3.43
N ALA A 63 -9.84 -1.73 2.90
CA ALA A 63 -9.36 -0.35 2.98
C ALA A 63 -10.34 0.63 2.33
N ALA A 64 -10.89 0.30 1.16
CA ALA A 64 -11.82 1.14 0.43
C ALA A 64 -13.14 1.39 1.18
N LEU A 65 -13.63 0.37 1.87
CA LEU A 65 -14.94 0.41 2.52
C LEU A 65 -14.85 0.91 3.97
N PHE A 66 -13.88 0.43 4.74
CA PHE A 66 -13.85 0.65 6.18
C PHE A 66 -13.00 1.86 6.59
N LEU A 67 -11.90 2.15 5.88
CA LEU A 67 -11.04 3.28 6.22
C LEU A 67 -11.80 4.63 6.21
N PRO A 68 -12.61 4.96 5.18
CA PRO A 68 -13.29 6.25 5.14
C PRO A 68 -14.38 6.34 6.19
N TYR A 69 -15.04 5.21 6.48
CA TYR A 69 -16.03 5.11 7.54
C TYR A 69 -15.40 5.35 8.93
N LEU A 70 -14.25 4.74 9.20
CA LEU A 70 -13.53 4.91 10.47
C LEU A 70 -12.99 6.33 10.63
N VAL A 71 -12.37 6.89 9.58
CA VAL A 71 -11.93 8.28 9.54
C VAL A 71 -13.11 9.22 9.81
N HIS A 72 -14.23 9.03 9.12
CA HIS A 72 -15.41 9.85 9.32
C HIS A 72 -15.97 9.74 10.75
N SER A 73 -16.05 8.52 11.27
CA SER A 73 -16.52 8.25 12.64
C SER A 73 -15.64 8.92 13.68
N GLY A 74 -14.31 8.89 13.51
CA GLY A 74 -13.36 9.61 14.36
C GLY A 74 -13.60 11.13 14.35
N SER A 75 -13.78 11.74 13.18
CA SER A 75 -14.04 13.19 13.09
C SER A 75 -15.36 13.60 13.78
N ARG A 76 -16.41 12.77 13.66
CA ARG A 76 -17.70 13.01 14.31
C ARG A 76 -17.63 12.83 15.82
N LEU A 77 -16.86 11.86 16.28
CA LEU A 77 -16.65 11.62 17.69
C LEU A 77 -15.98 12.84 18.35
N ALA A 78 -14.94 13.39 17.70
CA ALA A 78 -14.27 14.60 18.15
C ALA A 78 -15.20 15.85 18.15
N ASP A 79 -16.02 16.04 17.11
CA ASP A 79 -16.98 17.16 17.06
C ASP A 79 -18.04 17.05 18.17
N ARG A 80 -18.56 15.85 18.45
CA ARG A 80 -19.50 15.62 19.56
C ARG A 80 -18.87 15.91 20.91
N TRP A 81 -17.62 15.47 21.12
CA TRP A 81 -16.90 15.77 22.36
C TRP A 81 -16.68 17.27 22.54
N ARG A 82 -16.34 18.00 21.48
CA ARG A 82 -16.22 19.46 21.53
C ARG A 82 -17.53 20.12 21.95
N ARG A 83 -18.67 19.62 21.46
CA ARG A 83 -20.00 20.15 21.77
C ARG A 83 -20.54 19.72 23.14
N ARG A 84 -19.79 18.88 23.88
CA ARG A 84 -20.25 18.24 25.11
C ARG A 84 -21.52 17.40 24.93
N ASP A 85 -21.74 16.88 23.73
CA ASP A 85 -22.89 16.01 23.44
C ASP A 85 -22.78 14.64 24.16
N ALA A 86 -21.60 14.33 24.73
CA ALA A 86 -21.32 13.07 25.42
C ALA A 86 -21.74 13.07 26.89
N ASP A 87 -21.96 14.24 27.49
CA ASP A 87 -22.33 14.37 28.92
C ASP A 87 -23.69 13.72 29.22
N TRP A 88 -24.51 13.46 28.19
CA TRP A 88 -25.87 12.93 28.32
C TRP A 88 -25.92 11.40 28.45
N CYS A 89 -24.84 10.70 28.12
CA CYS A 89 -24.80 9.23 28.10
C CYS A 89 -24.14 8.64 29.36
N ALA A 90 -23.87 9.47 30.37
CA ALA A 90 -23.14 9.11 31.58
C ALA A 90 -24.07 8.94 32.79
N PRO A 91 -24.35 7.72 33.26
CA PRO A 91 -25.10 7.52 34.51
C PRO A 91 -24.28 7.82 35.78
N THR A 92 -22.98 8.07 35.66
CA THR A 92 -22.06 8.36 36.79
C THR A 92 -21.02 9.43 36.41
N ALA A 93 -20.45 10.08 37.43
CA ALA A 93 -19.43 11.13 37.32
C ALA A 93 -18.07 10.62 36.80
N CYS A 94 -18.05 10.01 35.61
CA CYS A 94 -16.81 9.77 34.89
C CYS A 94 -16.39 11.08 34.22
N GLY A 95 -15.19 11.58 34.55
CA GLY A 95 -14.64 12.77 33.90
C GLY A 95 -14.58 12.60 32.39
N PHE A 96 -14.74 13.70 31.65
CA PHE A 96 -14.72 13.78 30.19
C PHE A 96 -13.58 12.97 29.52
N ALA A 97 -12.41 12.91 30.15
CA ALA A 97 -11.27 12.12 29.68
C ALA A 97 -11.55 10.60 29.66
N GLY A 98 -12.29 10.07 30.63
CA GLY A 98 -12.65 8.64 30.72
C GLY A 98 -13.61 8.21 29.60
N TYR A 99 -14.58 9.06 29.24
CA TYR A 99 -15.47 8.81 28.10
C TYR A 99 -14.71 8.83 26.77
N ALA A 100 -13.81 9.80 26.61
CA ALA A 100 -13.00 9.92 25.41
C ALA A 100 -12.09 8.69 25.21
N LEU A 101 -11.45 8.22 26.29
CA LEU A 101 -10.64 6.99 26.30
C LEU A 101 -11.49 5.74 25.99
N SER A 102 -12.67 5.59 26.60
CA SER A 102 -13.54 4.43 26.39
C SER A 102 -14.06 4.34 24.94
N SER A 103 -14.50 5.45 24.36
CA SER A 103 -15.04 5.45 22.99
C SER A 103 -13.94 5.43 21.91
N ALA A 104 -12.75 5.97 22.18
CA ALA A 104 -11.57 5.71 21.37
C ALA A 104 -11.17 4.23 21.43
N ALA A 105 -11.16 3.61 22.62
CA ALA A 105 -10.86 2.20 22.80
C ALA A 105 -11.89 1.30 22.09
N GLY A 106 -13.19 1.61 22.15
CA GLY A 106 -14.23 0.88 21.43
C GLY A 106 -14.10 0.98 19.91
N THR A 107 -13.74 2.17 19.39
CA THR A 107 -13.49 2.37 17.95
C THR A 107 -12.24 1.59 17.49
N LEU A 108 -11.19 1.61 18.31
CA LEU A 108 -9.96 0.85 18.07
C LEU A 108 -10.19 -0.67 18.14
N LEU A 109 -10.95 -1.14 19.12
CA LEU A 109 -11.34 -2.55 19.25
C LEU A 109 -12.15 -3.01 18.02
N GLY A 110 -13.13 -2.23 17.59
CA GLY A 110 -13.92 -2.53 16.39
C GLY A 110 -13.05 -2.58 15.13
N ALA A 111 -12.12 -1.64 14.99
CA ALA A 111 -11.12 -1.66 13.92
C ALA A 111 -10.22 -2.91 13.96
N LEU A 112 -9.75 -3.32 15.14
CA LEU A 112 -8.93 -4.53 15.32
C LEU A 112 -9.69 -5.81 14.99
N VAL A 113 -10.97 -5.93 15.39
CA VAL A 113 -11.82 -7.07 15.04
C VAL A 113 -12.00 -7.14 13.52
N LEU A 114 -12.31 -6.01 12.89
CA LEU A 114 -12.45 -5.91 11.44
C LEU A 114 -11.15 -6.25 10.70
N LEU A 115 -10.00 -5.80 11.22
CA LEU A 115 -8.67 -6.15 10.73
C LEU A 115 -8.40 -7.66 10.84
N GLY A 116 -8.81 -8.27 11.96
CA GLY A 116 -8.73 -9.71 12.17
C GLY A 116 -9.57 -10.50 11.16
N VAL A 117 -10.79 -10.03 10.87
CA VAL A 117 -11.65 -10.64 9.84
C VAL A 117 -11.02 -10.52 8.45
N ALA A 118 -10.45 -9.36 8.10
CA ALA A 118 -9.77 -9.16 6.82
C ALA A 118 -8.52 -10.05 6.68
N LEU A 119 -7.74 -10.19 7.76
CA LEU A 119 -6.63 -11.15 7.87
C LEU A 119 -7.10 -12.57 7.61
N SER A 120 -8.15 -13.02 8.31
CA SER A 120 -8.67 -14.38 8.18
C SER A 120 -9.24 -14.65 6.78
N LEU A 121 -9.99 -13.71 6.20
CA LEU A 121 -10.52 -13.84 4.83
C LEU A 121 -9.42 -13.85 3.78
N GLY A 122 -8.40 -13.01 3.94
CA GLY A 122 -7.22 -13.00 3.08
C GLY A 122 -6.47 -14.34 3.12
N GLU A 123 -6.18 -14.84 4.33
CA GLU A 123 -5.44 -16.10 4.48
C GLU A 123 -6.26 -17.33 4.06
N MET A 124 -7.57 -17.36 4.29
CA MET A 124 -8.46 -18.42 3.79
C MET A 124 -8.54 -18.44 2.26
N GLY A 125 -8.58 -17.26 1.62
CA GLY A 125 -8.65 -17.14 0.16
C GLY A 125 -7.36 -17.49 -0.59
N ALA A 126 -6.26 -17.73 0.14
CA ALA A 126 -4.94 -17.96 -0.43
C ALA A 126 -4.19 -19.15 0.19
N ALA A 127 -4.95 -20.10 0.73
CA ALA A 127 -4.42 -21.38 1.18
C ALA A 127 -3.61 -22.04 0.04
N GLY A 128 -2.31 -22.29 0.29
CA GLY A 128 -1.40 -22.91 -0.67
C GLY A 128 -0.49 -21.95 -1.45
N ALA A 129 -0.72 -20.64 -1.37
CA ALA A 129 0.00 -19.66 -2.18
C ALA A 129 1.28 -19.14 -1.53
N ASN A 130 2.38 -19.15 -2.27
CA ASN A 130 3.63 -18.52 -1.88
C ASN A 130 3.52 -17.01 -2.05
N ALA A 131 3.78 -16.27 -0.97
CA ALA A 131 3.95 -14.81 -1.05
C ALA A 131 5.43 -14.49 -1.34
N ALA A 132 5.70 -13.32 -1.93
CA ALA A 132 7.05 -12.81 -2.10
C ALA A 132 7.33 -11.67 -1.10
N VAL A 133 8.57 -11.59 -0.61
CA VAL A 133 9.10 -10.47 0.14
C VAL A 133 10.08 -9.72 -0.75
N TRP A 134 9.89 -8.42 -0.91
CA TRP A 134 10.93 -7.54 -1.45
C TRP A 134 12.06 -7.43 -0.42
N THR A 135 13.31 -7.69 -0.81
CA THR A 135 14.43 -7.74 0.14
C THR A 135 15.47 -6.66 -0.04
N GLU A 136 15.69 -6.21 -1.26
CA GLU A 136 16.80 -5.32 -1.62
C GLU A 136 16.47 -4.51 -2.87
N ASP A 137 16.91 -3.26 -2.90
CA ASP A 137 16.88 -2.38 -4.08
C ASP A 137 18.32 -2.20 -4.55
N ILE A 138 18.57 -2.48 -5.83
CA ILE A 138 19.89 -2.38 -6.45
C ILE A 138 19.85 -1.22 -7.44
N ALA A 139 20.66 -0.20 -7.17
CA ALA A 139 20.78 0.94 -8.07
C ALA A 139 21.36 0.49 -9.41
N HIS A 140 20.81 1.02 -10.49
CA HIS A 140 21.37 0.89 -11.83
C HIS A 140 21.29 2.24 -12.53
N PRO A 141 22.25 2.58 -13.41
CA PRO A 141 22.14 3.83 -14.16
C PRO A 141 20.97 3.75 -15.14
N PRO A 142 20.28 4.88 -15.43
CA PRO A 142 19.27 4.91 -16.48
C PRO A 142 19.91 4.54 -17.81
N LEU A 143 19.23 3.68 -18.58
CA LEU A 143 19.76 3.12 -19.81
C LEU A 143 18.76 3.27 -20.95
N VAL A 144 19.28 3.52 -22.15
CA VAL A 144 18.52 3.47 -23.39
C VAL A 144 19.23 2.53 -24.35
N LEU A 145 18.49 1.59 -24.94
CA LEU A 145 18.98 0.69 -26.00
C LEU A 145 18.29 1.05 -27.31
N ALA A 146 19.05 1.69 -28.19
CA ALA A 146 18.65 2.10 -29.53
C ALA A 146 18.82 0.95 -30.55
N PRO A 147 18.20 1.06 -31.75
CA PRO A 147 18.45 0.11 -32.82
C PRO A 147 19.93 0.12 -33.22
N GLY A 148 20.54 -1.05 -33.33
CA GLY A 148 21.97 -1.20 -33.64
C GLY A 148 22.90 -1.12 -32.43
N ASP A 149 22.39 -0.83 -31.23
CA ASP A 149 23.17 -0.98 -30.01
C ASP A 149 23.48 -2.45 -29.75
N GLY A 150 24.73 -2.75 -29.40
CA GLY A 150 25.12 -4.05 -28.88
C GLY A 150 24.54 -4.31 -27.50
N ALA A 151 24.72 -5.55 -27.01
CA ALA A 151 24.33 -5.91 -25.66
C ALA A 151 25.02 -5.01 -24.61
N ARG A 152 24.28 -4.63 -23.56
CA ARG A 152 24.80 -3.89 -22.42
C ARG A 152 24.85 -4.79 -21.21
N THR A 153 25.98 -4.76 -20.52
CA THR A 153 26.24 -5.58 -19.34
C THR A 153 26.39 -4.70 -18.12
N PHE A 154 25.81 -5.15 -17.00
CA PHE A 154 25.90 -4.53 -15.69
C PHE A 154 26.36 -5.56 -14.67
N GLU A 155 27.39 -5.22 -13.91
CA GLU A 155 27.69 -5.97 -12.70
C GLU A 155 26.79 -5.43 -11.58
N LEU A 156 25.84 -6.26 -11.19
CA LEU A 156 25.10 -6.08 -9.95
C LEU A 156 26.03 -6.53 -8.83
N GLY A 157 26.18 -5.70 -7.80
CA GLY A 157 26.96 -6.02 -6.60
C GLY A 157 26.47 -7.33 -5.94
N PRO A 158 27.13 -7.79 -4.87
CA PRO A 158 26.77 -9.03 -4.23
C PRO A 158 25.32 -8.98 -3.77
N LEU A 159 24.47 -9.85 -4.35
CA LEU A 159 23.13 -10.05 -3.84
C LEU A 159 23.30 -10.57 -2.41
N GLY A 160 22.76 -9.87 -1.41
CA GLY A 160 22.95 -10.27 -0.02
C GLY A 160 22.48 -11.71 0.22
N THR A 161 22.68 -12.25 1.43
CA THR A 161 22.27 -13.63 1.80
C THR A 161 20.80 -13.96 1.51
N ARG A 162 19.96 -12.95 1.32
CA ARG A 162 18.54 -13.08 0.95
C ARG A 162 18.33 -13.39 -0.54
N GLY A 163 19.17 -12.87 -1.44
CA GLY A 163 19.11 -13.15 -2.88
C GLY A 163 19.51 -14.58 -3.25
N ALA A 164 20.18 -15.29 -2.35
CA ALA A 164 20.59 -16.68 -2.50
C ALA A 164 19.49 -17.72 -2.21
N SER A 165 18.23 -17.29 -2.10
CA SER A 165 17.12 -18.20 -1.81
C SER A 165 16.57 -18.85 -3.07
N ALA A 166 16.21 -20.13 -2.97
CA ALA A 166 15.60 -20.84 -4.09
C ALA A 166 14.30 -20.16 -4.53
N GLY A 167 14.18 -19.84 -5.82
CA GLY A 167 13.00 -19.16 -6.38
C GLY A 167 13.03 -17.64 -6.24
N ALA A 168 14.17 -17.04 -5.88
CA ALA A 168 14.34 -15.60 -5.92
C ALA A 168 14.27 -15.04 -7.36
N VAL A 169 13.80 -13.81 -7.49
CA VAL A 169 13.53 -13.16 -8.78
C VAL A 169 14.05 -11.73 -8.73
N LEU A 170 14.69 -11.29 -9.81
CA LEU A 170 15.04 -9.90 -10.06
C LEU A 170 13.92 -9.21 -10.85
N GLU A 171 13.41 -8.10 -10.34
CA GLU A 171 12.48 -7.23 -11.06
C GLU A 171 13.20 -6.09 -11.77
N LEU A 172 12.94 -5.97 -13.07
CA LEU A 172 13.47 -4.96 -13.96
C LEU A 172 12.32 -4.21 -14.64
N HIS A 173 12.27 -2.88 -14.52
CA HIS A 173 11.29 -2.08 -15.24
C HIS A 173 11.85 -1.64 -16.60
N ALA A 174 11.11 -1.92 -17.67
CA ALA A 174 11.44 -1.52 -19.02
C ALA A 174 10.26 -0.78 -19.66
N THR A 175 10.52 0.12 -20.59
CA THR A 175 9.48 0.78 -21.39
C THR A 175 9.93 0.88 -22.83
N ALA A 176 9.06 0.54 -23.77
CA ALA A 176 9.29 0.82 -25.18
C ALA A 176 8.85 2.24 -25.51
N LEU A 177 9.76 3.02 -26.12
CA LEU A 177 9.47 4.33 -26.68
C LEU A 177 9.20 4.19 -28.18
N PRO A 178 8.04 4.66 -28.67
CA PRO A 178 7.66 4.51 -30.07
C PRO A 178 8.56 5.40 -30.94
N ARG A 179 9.50 4.77 -31.67
CA ARG A 179 10.37 5.45 -32.65
C ARG A 179 10.25 4.79 -34.02
N GLU A 180 10.91 3.65 -34.21
CA GLU A 180 10.80 2.87 -35.46
C GLU A 180 9.66 1.85 -35.43
N GLY A 181 9.03 1.67 -34.26
CA GLY A 181 7.86 0.83 -34.08
C GLY A 181 7.29 0.97 -32.66
N PRO A 182 6.06 0.46 -32.42
CA PRO A 182 5.38 0.56 -31.14
C PRO A 182 5.93 -0.41 -30.07
N SER A 183 6.72 -1.40 -30.48
CA SER A 183 7.26 -2.44 -29.59
C SER A 183 8.71 -2.78 -29.91
N ALA A 184 9.44 -3.35 -28.95
CA ALA A 184 10.79 -3.86 -29.12
C ALA A 184 10.97 -5.19 -28.36
N ASP A 185 11.75 -6.11 -28.94
CA ASP A 185 12.08 -7.38 -28.30
C ASP A 185 13.35 -7.24 -27.46
N LEU A 186 13.28 -7.70 -26.21
CA LEU A 186 14.35 -7.65 -25.23
C LEU A 186 14.70 -9.06 -24.76
N LEU A 187 15.97 -9.42 -24.88
CA LEU A 187 16.59 -10.55 -24.22
C LEU A 187 17.31 -10.04 -22.97
N VAL A 188 16.88 -10.53 -21.82
CA VAL A 188 17.57 -10.33 -20.55
C VAL A 188 18.25 -11.62 -20.17
N THR A 189 19.55 -11.57 -19.95
CA THR A 189 20.38 -12.69 -19.47
C THR A 189 21.00 -12.29 -18.15
N LEU A 190 20.91 -13.18 -17.17
CA LEU A 190 21.46 -12.98 -15.84
C LEU A 190 22.39 -14.13 -15.55
N HIS A 191 23.65 -13.84 -15.23
CA HIS A 191 24.68 -14.83 -14.91
C HIS A 191 25.20 -14.59 -13.50
N ASP A 192 25.35 -15.66 -12.72
CA ASP A 192 26.07 -15.60 -11.47
C ASP A 192 27.59 -15.69 -11.70
N ALA A 193 28.38 -15.39 -10.67
CA ALA A 193 29.83 -15.53 -10.70
C ALA A 193 30.33 -16.96 -11.01
N ARG A 194 29.47 -17.97 -11.00
CA ARG A 194 29.77 -19.38 -11.32
C ARG A 194 29.37 -19.76 -12.75
N GLY A 195 28.86 -18.81 -13.54
CA GLY A 195 28.40 -19.02 -14.91
C GLY A 195 27.02 -19.66 -15.03
N ALA A 196 26.35 -19.97 -13.91
CA ALA A 196 24.95 -20.40 -13.93
C ALA A 196 24.07 -19.18 -14.20
N GLY A 197 23.13 -19.30 -15.13
CA GLY A 197 22.33 -18.16 -15.55
C GLY A 197 20.93 -18.50 -15.98
N ALA A 198 20.10 -17.47 -16.02
CA ALA A 198 18.75 -17.52 -16.55
C ALA A 198 18.62 -16.50 -17.68
N SER A 199 17.75 -16.81 -18.63
CA SER A 199 17.43 -15.88 -19.72
C SER A 199 15.92 -15.75 -19.88
N VAL A 200 15.48 -14.52 -20.13
CA VAL A 200 14.07 -14.18 -20.37
C VAL A 200 14.01 -13.35 -21.64
N ARG A 201 13.18 -13.78 -22.59
CA ARG A 201 12.83 -13.00 -23.77
C ARG A 201 11.45 -12.40 -23.58
N ALA A 202 11.31 -11.12 -23.84
CA ALA A 202 10.04 -10.42 -23.73
C ALA A 202 9.89 -9.38 -24.84
N ARG A 203 8.69 -9.29 -25.39
CA ARG A 203 8.27 -8.18 -26.24
C ARG A 203 7.72 -7.05 -25.37
N ILE A 204 8.29 -5.86 -25.52
CA ILE A 204 7.94 -4.66 -24.77
C ILE A 204 7.22 -3.70 -25.72
N ASP A 205 5.95 -3.40 -25.45
CA ASP A 205 5.09 -2.50 -26.23
C ASP A 205 4.64 -1.26 -25.42
N GLY A 206 5.11 -1.16 -24.17
CA GLY A 206 4.85 -0.07 -23.25
C GLY A 206 5.60 -0.29 -21.94
N PRO A 207 5.22 0.40 -20.85
CA PRO A 207 5.79 0.15 -19.53
C PRO A 207 5.50 -1.28 -19.06
N ARG A 208 6.55 -2.05 -18.79
CA ARG A 208 6.47 -3.46 -18.37
C ARG A 208 7.49 -3.78 -17.29
N THR A 209 7.07 -4.51 -16.28
CA THR A 209 7.96 -5.11 -15.27
C THR A 209 8.32 -6.52 -15.71
N LEU A 210 9.61 -6.80 -15.83
CA LEU A 210 10.18 -8.10 -16.15
C LEU A 210 10.66 -8.77 -14.88
N ARG A 211 10.39 -10.07 -14.77
CA ARG A 211 10.76 -10.91 -13.63
C ARG A 211 11.73 -11.96 -14.11
N ILE A 212 13.00 -11.82 -13.75
CA ILE A 212 14.07 -12.73 -14.15
C ILE A 212 14.40 -13.65 -12.97
N PRO A 213 14.22 -14.97 -13.09
CA PRO A 213 14.57 -15.88 -12.01
C PRO A 213 16.09 -15.84 -11.77
N LEU A 214 16.49 -15.79 -10.50
CA LEU A 214 17.89 -15.94 -10.12
C LEU A 214 18.23 -17.44 -10.19
N ALA A 215 19.27 -17.78 -10.94
CA ALA A 215 19.71 -19.17 -11.08
C ALA A 215 20.40 -19.63 -9.78
N GLY A 216 19.86 -20.66 -9.14
CA GLY A 216 20.46 -21.29 -7.96
C GLY A 216 20.51 -20.39 -6.71
N GLN A 217 21.39 -20.76 -5.76
CA GLN A 217 21.72 -19.92 -4.61
C GLN A 217 22.80 -18.92 -5.03
N ALA A 218 22.44 -17.91 -5.83
CA ALA A 218 23.37 -16.88 -6.27
C ALA A 218 23.89 -16.10 -5.04
N ILE A 219 25.01 -16.56 -4.50
CA ILE A 219 25.77 -15.90 -3.43
C ILE A 219 26.95 -15.23 -4.13
N GLY A 220 26.84 -13.93 -4.39
CA GLY A 220 27.91 -13.18 -5.04
C GLY A 220 27.42 -12.15 -6.04
N PRO A 221 28.35 -11.47 -6.74
CA PRO A 221 28.01 -10.54 -7.80
C PRO A 221 27.30 -11.27 -8.93
N VAL A 222 26.38 -10.55 -9.57
CA VAL A 222 25.54 -11.06 -10.64
C VAL A 222 25.67 -10.14 -11.84
N GLU A 223 25.91 -10.72 -13.00
CA GLU A 223 26.01 -9.99 -14.25
C GLU A 223 24.65 -9.97 -14.96
N LEU A 224 24.09 -8.78 -15.14
CA LEU A 224 22.88 -8.54 -15.91
C LEU A 224 23.25 -8.04 -17.29
N ARG A 225 22.93 -8.82 -18.32
CA ARG A 225 23.09 -8.46 -19.72
C ARG A 225 21.74 -8.23 -20.37
N LEU A 226 21.60 -7.06 -20.99
CA LEU A 226 20.41 -6.59 -21.70
C LEU A 226 20.74 -6.48 -23.19
N GLU A 227 19.99 -7.19 -24.02
CA GLU A 227 20.20 -7.22 -25.45
C GLU A 227 18.87 -7.02 -26.18
N ARG A 228 18.85 -6.07 -27.10
CA ARG A 228 17.70 -5.89 -27.98
C ARG A 228 17.80 -6.88 -29.14
N THR A 229 16.85 -7.80 -29.27
CA THR A 229 16.87 -8.87 -30.27
C THR A 229 15.80 -8.66 -31.34
N GLY A 230 15.85 -7.54 -32.08
CA GLY A 230 14.86 -7.26 -33.13
C GLY A 230 14.67 -5.78 -33.49
N GLY A 231 13.89 -5.54 -34.56
CA GLY A 231 13.47 -4.21 -35.01
C GLY A 231 12.37 -3.58 -34.14
N GLY A 232 12.05 -2.29 -34.35
CA GLY A 232 11.00 -1.58 -33.63
C GLY A 232 11.46 -0.48 -32.66
N GLY A 233 10.74 -0.29 -31.55
CA GLY A 233 10.91 0.82 -30.62
C GLY A 233 12.28 0.90 -29.93
N VAL A 234 12.55 2.01 -29.27
CA VAL A 234 13.73 2.17 -28.40
C VAL A 234 13.37 1.64 -27.02
N LEU A 235 14.24 0.85 -26.38
CA LEU A 235 14.00 0.40 -25.01
C LEU A 235 14.62 1.40 -24.04
N ALA A 236 13.83 1.86 -23.07
CA ALA A 236 14.27 2.73 -21.99
C ALA A 236 14.09 2.01 -20.64
N PHE A 237 15.13 2.09 -19.82
CA PHE A 237 15.16 1.62 -18.45
C PHE A 237 15.24 2.86 -17.55
N PRO A 238 14.16 3.21 -16.83
CA PRO A 238 14.15 4.37 -15.97
C PRO A 238 15.13 4.20 -14.80
N ASP A 239 15.46 5.29 -14.12
CA ASP A 239 16.27 5.31 -12.88
C ASP A 239 15.45 4.77 -11.68
N THR A 240 14.89 3.57 -11.84
CA THR A 240 14.17 2.85 -10.80
C THR A 240 15.03 1.69 -10.35
N PRO A 241 15.31 1.53 -9.05
CA PRO A 241 16.16 0.45 -8.59
C PRO A 241 15.58 -0.92 -8.97
N LEU A 242 16.46 -1.86 -9.31
CA LEU A 242 16.09 -3.25 -9.49
C LEU A 242 15.68 -3.83 -8.14
N ALA A 243 14.59 -4.58 -8.11
CA ALA A 243 14.12 -5.17 -6.86
C ALA A 243 14.45 -6.65 -6.81
N VAL A 244 15.05 -7.11 -5.71
CA VAL A 244 15.18 -8.55 -5.45
C VAL A 244 13.96 -9.01 -4.66
N LEU A 245 13.24 -9.97 -5.22
CA LEU A 245 12.11 -10.62 -4.59
C LEU A 245 12.49 -12.03 -4.15
N VAL A 246 12.13 -12.37 -2.93
CA VAL A 246 12.41 -13.66 -2.31
C VAL A 246 11.11 -14.32 -1.89
N PRO A 247 10.86 -15.59 -2.24
CA PRO A 247 9.69 -16.29 -1.73
C PRO A 247 9.72 -16.36 -0.20
N THR A 248 8.60 -16.05 0.45
CA THR A 248 8.52 -16.07 1.90
C THR A 248 8.52 -17.53 2.38
N ALA A 249 9.28 -17.83 3.43
CA ALA A 249 9.17 -19.12 4.12
C ALA A 249 7.82 -19.32 4.83
N SER A 250 7.04 -18.24 5.04
CA SER A 250 5.72 -18.32 5.68
C SER A 250 4.77 -17.25 5.11
N PRO A 251 3.78 -17.65 4.28
CA PRO A 251 2.81 -16.72 3.70
C PRO A 251 2.01 -15.95 4.78
N ARG A 252 1.82 -16.55 5.95
CA ARG A 252 1.15 -15.91 7.10
C ARG A 252 1.91 -14.69 7.63
N ARG A 253 3.24 -14.69 7.54
CA ARG A 253 4.07 -13.54 7.97
C ARG A 253 3.88 -12.34 7.03
N ALA A 254 3.71 -12.58 5.73
CA ALA A 254 3.40 -11.52 4.77
C ALA A 254 2.03 -10.89 5.07
N GLY A 255 1.01 -11.72 5.33
CA GLY A 255 -0.32 -11.25 5.76
C GLY A 255 -0.28 -10.43 7.04
N LEU A 256 0.47 -10.89 8.06
CA LEU A 256 0.65 -10.17 9.32
C LEU A 256 1.38 -8.82 9.12
N ALA A 257 2.45 -8.79 8.34
CA ALA A 257 3.20 -7.55 8.07
C ALA A 257 2.32 -6.51 7.37
N LEU A 258 1.48 -6.95 6.43
CA LEU A 258 0.53 -6.09 5.72
C LEU A 258 -0.56 -5.57 6.67
N ALA A 259 -1.11 -6.43 7.53
CA ALA A 259 -2.08 -6.02 8.55
C ALA A 259 -1.50 -5.01 9.55
N LEU A 260 -0.26 -5.20 10.00
CA LEU A 260 0.42 -4.25 10.89
C LEU A 260 0.59 -2.88 10.23
N ARG A 261 0.92 -2.82 8.95
CA ARG A 261 1.00 -1.55 8.20
C ARG A 261 -0.35 -0.87 8.06
N PHE A 262 -1.39 -1.64 7.73
CA PHE A 262 -2.76 -1.12 7.69
C PHE A 262 -3.20 -0.59 9.06
N LEU A 263 -2.85 -1.28 10.15
CA LEU A 263 -3.14 -0.84 11.51
C LEU A 263 -2.43 0.48 11.82
N VAL A 264 -1.14 0.59 11.52
CA VAL A 264 -0.36 1.82 11.73
C VAL A 264 -0.95 2.99 10.94
N LEU A 265 -1.27 2.77 9.66
CA LEU A 265 -1.90 3.76 8.79
C LEU A 265 -3.27 4.18 9.34
N LEU A 266 -4.08 3.22 9.79
CA LEU A 266 -5.39 3.45 10.34
C LEU A 266 -5.33 4.29 11.63
N ILE A 267 -4.41 3.95 12.55
CA ILE A 267 -4.19 4.70 13.79
C ILE A 267 -3.81 6.15 13.47
N ALA A 268 -2.83 6.37 12.59
CA ALA A 268 -2.41 7.71 12.19
C ALA A 268 -3.57 8.53 11.60
N SER A 269 -4.37 7.90 10.73
CA SER A 269 -5.50 8.54 10.05
C SER A 269 -6.63 8.87 11.00
N LEU A 270 -6.91 8.00 11.96
CA LEU A 270 -7.87 8.26 13.04
C LEU A 270 -7.41 9.44 13.90
N GLY A 271 -6.13 9.47 14.31
CA GLY A 271 -5.57 10.57 15.09
C GLY A 271 -5.72 11.92 14.38
N VAL A 272 -5.33 11.99 13.10
CA VAL A 272 -5.47 13.19 12.27
C VAL A 272 -6.93 13.61 12.14
N SER A 273 -7.81 12.66 11.81
CA SER A 273 -9.23 12.92 11.62
C SER A 273 -9.92 13.44 12.88
N MET A 274 -9.60 12.86 14.03
CA MET A 274 -10.09 13.32 15.32
C MET A 274 -9.55 14.71 15.66
N GLY A 275 -8.26 14.94 15.43
CA GLY A 275 -7.63 16.25 15.57
C GLY A 275 -8.35 17.31 14.75
N LEU A 276 -8.49 17.09 13.44
CA LEU A 276 -9.19 18.01 12.53
C LEU A 276 -10.67 18.16 12.87
N GLY A 277 -11.34 17.08 13.28
CA GLY A 277 -12.74 17.07 13.69
C GLY A 277 -13.03 17.94 14.92
N ALA A 278 -12.03 18.14 15.78
CA ALA A 278 -12.12 19.07 16.91
C ALA A 278 -12.12 20.55 16.48
N TRP A 279 -11.62 20.88 15.28
CA TRP A 279 -11.53 22.26 14.80
C TRP A 279 -12.52 22.57 13.70
N MET A 280 -12.86 21.59 12.88
CA MET A 280 -13.60 21.77 11.64
C MET A 280 -14.97 21.07 11.67
N ARG A 281 -15.72 21.18 10.57
CA ARG A 281 -16.88 20.31 10.33
C ARG A 281 -16.39 18.88 10.05
N PRO A 282 -17.05 17.83 10.56
CA PRO A 282 -16.62 16.44 10.36
C PRO A 282 -16.43 16.04 8.89
N THR A 283 -17.30 16.52 8.01
CA THR A 283 -17.20 16.25 6.56
C THR A 283 -15.93 16.82 5.93
N LEU A 284 -15.52 18.03 6.34
CA LEU A 284 -14.30 18.69 5.87
C LEU A 284 -13.06 17.99 6.44
N ALA A 285 -13.06 17.66 7.73
CA ALA A 285 -11.98 16.91 8.38
C ALA A 285 -11.78 15.54 7.71
N THR A 286 -12.88 14.84 7.41
CA THR A 286 -12.89 13.57 6.67
C THR A 286 -12.29 13.75 5.28
N ALA A 287 -12.76 14.73 4.50
CA ALA A 287 -12.28 14.98 3.15
C ALA A 287 -10.78 15.32 3.13
N LEU A 288 -10.31 16.17 4.05
CA LEU A 288 -8.90 16.56 4.14
C LEU A 288 -8.02 15.37 4.52
N THR A 289 -8.46 14.56 5.50
CA THR A 289 -7.70 13.36 5.93
C THR A 289 -7.58 12.39 4.77
N LEU A 290 -8.68 12.11 4.08
CA LEU A 290 -8.70 11.21 2.93
C LEU A 290 -7.88 11.75 1.74
N ALA A 291 -7.91 13.06 1.49
CA ALA A 291 -7.09 13.68 0.46
C ALA A 291 -5.59 13.55 0.77
N LEU A 292 -5.19 13.74 2.03
CA LEU A 292 -3.80 13.52 2.47
C LEU A 292 -3.37 12.07 2.29
N MET A 293 -4.27 11.11 2.52
CA MET A 293 -3.99 9.69 2.31
C MET A 293 -3.86 9.30 0.83
N LEU A 294 -4.60 9.96 -0.06
CA LEU A 294 -4.54 9.70 -1.51
C LEU A 294 -3.42 10.48 -2.20
N SER A 295 -2.89 11.54 -1.59
CA SER A 295 -1.82 12.36 -2.18
C SER A 295 -0.62 11.54 -2.69
N PRO A 296 -0.12 10.50 -1.97
CA PRO A 296 0.98 9.65 -2.45
C PRO A 296 0.60 8.82 -3.68
N LEU A 297 -0.69 8.52 -3.90
CA LEU A 297 -1.17 7.73 -5.03
C LEU A 297 -1.36 8.58 -6.29
N VAL A 298 -1.59 9.89 -6.12
CA VAL A 298 -2.06 10.78 -7.19
C VAL A 298 -0.92 11.49 -7.91
N HIS A 299 0.20 11.85 -7.28
CA HIS A 299 1.27 12.63 -7.94
C HIS A 299 2.70 12.28 -7.51
N ARG A 300 3.54 11.90 -8.49
CA ARG A 300 5.03 11.91 -8.42
C ARG A 300 5.66 13.32 -8.51
N ARG A 301 4.86 14.40 -8.47
CA ARG A 301 5.28 15.78 -8.83
C ARG A 301 5.03 16.87 -7.79
N ILE A 302 4.39 16.56 -6.66
CA ILE A 302 4.31 17.50 -5.52
C ILE A 302 5.56 17.24 -4.68
N PRO A 303 6.29 18.25 -4.18
CA PRO A 303 7.42 18.04 -3.27
C PRO A 303 6.97 17.13 -2.13
N ALA A 304 7.46 15.90 -2.21
CA ALA A 304 7.04 14.77 -1.42
C ALA A 304 7.28 15.09 0.06
N LEU A 305 6.27 14.88 0.90
CA LEU A 305 6.54 14.65 2.32
C LEU A 305 7.63 13.57 2.40
N PRO A 306 8.68 13.75 3.23
CA PRO A 306 9.75 12.77 3.36
C PRO A 306 9.17 11.37 3.56
N GLY A 307 9.53 10.42 2.69
CA GLY A 307 9.05 9.04 2.72
C GLY A 307 7.77 8.74 1.91
N SER A 308 7.15 9.71 1.25
CA SER A 308 5.95 9.46 0.42
C SER A 308 6.22 8.66 -0.86
N GLU A 309 7.41 8.77 -1.45
CA GLU A 309 7.85 7.92 -2.56
C GLU A 309 8.00 6.45 -2.11
N GLY A 310 8.64 6.23 -0.96
CA GLY A 310 8.73 4.90 -0.36
C GLY A 310 7.36 4.31 -0.02
N LEU A 311 6.39 5.14 0.39
CA LEU A 311 5.01 4.72 0.61
C LEU A 311 4.29 4.38 -0.70
N ALA A 312 4.47 5.17 -1.76
CA ALA A 312 3.87 4.91 -3.08
C ALA A 312 4.43 3.61 -3.67
N THR A 313 5.75 3.41 -3.65
CA THR A 313 6.39 2.16 -4.07
C THR A 313 5.97 0.98 -3.20
N ALA A 314 5.88 1.16 -1.88
CA ALA A 314 5.39 0.12 -0.99
C ALA A 314 3.93 -0.23 -1.27
N LEU A 315 3.07 0.75 -1.55
CA LEU A 315 1.68 0.53 -1.95
C LEU A 315 1.63 -0.20 -3.30
N GLU A 316 2.39 0.23 -4.30
CA GLU A 316 2.51 -0.43 -5.62
C GLU A 316 2.91 -1.90 -5.47
N ARG A 317 4.01 -2.18 -4.76
CA ARG A 317 4.47 -3.54 -4.50
C ARG A 317 3.45 -4.34 -3.70
N THR A 318 2.76 -3.69 -2.76
CA THR A 318 1.64 -4.32 -2.05
C THR A 318 0.49 -4.66 -3.00
N LEU A 319 0.13 -3.82 -3.97
CA LEU A 319 -0.90 -4.14 -4.97
C LEU A 319 -0.53 -5.37 -5.81
N GLU A 320 0.77 -5.57 -6.07
CA GLU A 320 1.31 -6.70 -6.83
C GLU A 320 1.50 -7.98 -6.02
N GLY A 321 1.13 -7.96 -4.75
CA GLY A 321 1.25 -9.12 -3.87
C GLY A 321 2.60 -9.27 -3.17
N ILE A 322 3.45 -8.27 -3.27
CA ILE A 322 4.81 -8.26 -2.74
C ILE A 322 4.80 -7.55 -1.38
N SER A 323 5.12 -8.31 -0.34
CA SER A 323 5.31 -7.74 1.00
C SER A 323 6.69 -7.10 1.09
N SER A 324 6.81 -5.94 1.73
CA SER A 324 8.11 -5.32 2.01
C SER A 324 8.61 -5.80 3.39
N PRO A 325 9.94 -5.89 3.62
CA PRO A 325 10.48 -6.89 4.52
C PRO A 325 10.16 -6.64 5.99
N TYR A 326 9.89 -5.40 6.43
CA TYR A 326 9.39 -5.07 7.77
C TYR A 326 8.63 -3.72 7.68
N PRO A 327 7.78 -3.34 8.65
CA PRO A 327 7.42 -1.93 8.76
C PRO A 327 8.71 -1.14 8.98
N ASN A 328 9.10 -0.32 8.00
CA ASN A 328 10.28 0.53 8.10
C ASN A 328 10.13 1.38 9.37
N ALA A 329 11.12 1.36 10.27
CA ALA A 329 11.04 2.07 11.55
C ALA A 329 10.68 3.55 11.35
N SER A 330 11.17 4.16 10.26
CA SER A 330 10.80 5.52 9.85
C SER A 330 9.30 5.71 9.58
N VAL A 331 8.65 4.74 8.94
CA VAL A 331 7.20 4.75 8.66
C VAL A 331 6.40 4.62 9.96
N THR A 332 6.84 3.74 10.86
CA THR A 332 6.20 3.57 12.17
C THR A 332 6.34 4.83 13.02
N LEU A 333 7.55 5.40 13.10
CA LEU A 333 7.83 6.63 13.83
C LEU A 333 7.10 7.84 13.24
N GLY A 334 7.08 7.98 11.91
CA GLY A 334 6.34 9.03 11.23
C GLY A 334 4.83 8.93 11.49
N SER A 335 4.28 7.71 11.44
CA SER A 335 2.86 7.46 11.74
C SER A 335 2.54 7.76 13.21
N LEU A 336 3.42 7.41 14.14
CA LEU A 336 3.29 7.73 15.56
C LEU A 336 3.34 9.25 15.78
N ALA A 337 4.25 9.97 15.10
CA ALA A 337 4.33 11.42 15.17
C ALA A 337 3.05 12.08 14.64
N ILE A 338 2.53 11.64 13.49
CA ILE A 338 1.27 12.11 12.91
C ILE A 338 0.10 11.85 13.86
N PHE A 339 0.02 10.65 14.44
CA PHE A 339 -0.99 10.32 15.44
C PHE A 339 -0.90 11.25 16.65
N THR A 340 0.31 11.45 17.18
CA THR A 340 0.56 12.30 18.36
C THR A 340 0.18 13.75 18.10
N LEU A 341 0.50 14.28 16.91
CA LEU A 341 0.08 15.62 16.47
C LEU A 341 -1.44 15.73 16.37
N GLY A 342 -2.11 14.71 15.81
CA GLY A 342 -3.56 14.65 15.74
C GLY A 342 -4.22 14.65 17.12
N VAL A 343 -3.71 13.84 18.05
CA VAL A 343 -4.17 13.79 19.44
C VAL A 343 -3.90 15.11 20.18
N ALA A 344 -2.73 15.72 19.99
CA ALA A 344 -2.43 17.02 20.56
C ALA A 344 -3.37 18.12 20.04
N GLY A 345 -3.68 18.08 18.74
CA GLY A 345 -4.67 18.94 18.10
C GLY A 345 -6.06 18.76 18.69
N LEU A 346 -6.48 17.50 18.92
CA LEU A 346 -7.73 17.17 19.58
C LEU A 346 -7.79 17.75 21.00
N VAL A 347 -6.79 17.47 21.84
CA VAL A 347 -6.73 17.95 23.24
C VAL A 347 -6.82 19.47 23.29
N ARG A 348 -6.05 20.18 22.45
CA ARG A 348 -6.12 21.64 22.34
C ARG A 348 -7.49 22.14 21.87
N GLY A 349 -8.12 21.45 20.93
CA GLY A 349 -9.45 21.80 20.43
C GLY A 349 -10.53 21.67 21.52
N LEU A 350 -10.45 20.61 22.32
CA LEU A 350 -11.34 20.38 23.45
C LEU A 350 -11.12 21.40 24.58
N ALA A 351 -9.86 21.76 24.87
CA ALA A 351 -9.54 22.79 25.86
C ALA A 351 -10.14 24.17 25.48
N ARG A 352 -9.98 24.62 24.23
CA ARG A 352 -10.56 25.90 23.78
C ARG A 352 -12.09 25.91 23.74
N GLY A 353 -12.72 24.75 23.52
CA GLY A 353 -14.17 24.61 23.62
C GLY A 353 -14.67 24.82 25.06
N ARG A 354 -13.82 24.59 26.06
CA ARG A 354 -14.16 24.81 27.48
C ARG A 354 -14.18 26.28 27.85
N ASP A 355 -13.27 27.08 27.30
CA ASP A 355 -13.16 28.52 27.64
C ASP A 355 -14.25 29.38 27.00
N ARG A 356 -15.02 28.84 26.04
CA ARG A 356 -16.06 29.56 25.29
C ARG A 356 -17.50 29.26 25.75
N ALA A 357 -17.68 28.31 26.67
CA ALA A 357 -18.97 27.84 27.16
C ALA A 357 -19.10 28.12 28.65
#